data_AF-A0AAN0IXU8-F1
#
_entry.id   AF-A0AAN0IXU8-F1
#
_cell.length_a   1.000
_cell.length_b   1.000
_cell.length_c   1.000
_cell.angle_alpha   90.00
_cell.angle_beta   90.00
_cell.angle_gamma   90.00
#
_symmetry.space_group_name_H-M   'P 1'
#
loop_
_entity.id
_entity.type
_entity.pdbx_description
1 polymer ?
#
loop_
_entity_poly.entity_id
_entity_poly.type
_entity_poly.pdbx_seq_one_letter_code
_entity_poly.pdbx_strand_id
1 'polypeptide(L)'
;MSELDSKLAVAVTEKRIFDVAKALRDGASPDAVYKGKGMIHIAAEKNYYVILKLLILHNVSLEKTMSTDTEDDLTALHVAVIHDHRDIVCLLTKAGADLNKETKNGQTPLDIAREKDHCVHHLENIENLHGEKGIIVTHCAISLQFNNVASGKVPYGISDIDITLFRDSDQKTLVHIAAEKGLNGSYFDQFLLEDETMLCLKDKNEWTPLHLAASNGHVNTVRFLLRTGAELSPSVIEIAHESVVPYLKNHATELLKEAAFDLNLDGVKQALANGANGSPCLLEAVSEHNRAVTSLLIEAGVDPNQVDKSFLMSQAMKSLLDKVDSSILNKNGKTALDLALARRSTDAVLVFLEAGWRDYDNEKFQILALHYASKQGLMNDVSILISKGVPVNVKDKFDKTALHLSCERGHSDVANALIKAKADVNCQDKSGKTPVHYAAENGHKNIIKILIDNGCDLNIKDKTGRMPMNSCYANDWTEALQLIQTSGGEFNYDMLILDSAAKNDVEMFELALSKTSDINCKNIVSIKYLYA
;
A
#
# COMPACT_ATOMS: atom_id res chain seq x y z
N MET A 1 20.12 0.11 -24.25
CA MET A 1 19.85 -0.94 -23.25
C MET A 1 18.78 -0.40 -22.32
N SER A 2 17.71 -1.14 -22.05
CA SER A 2 16.68 -0.68 -21.10
C SER A 2 17.24 -0.63 -19.67
N GLU A 3 16.53 0.00 -18.73
CA GLU A 3 16.93 0.00 -17.31
C GLU A 3 16.99 -1.43 -16.74
N LEU A 4 16.02 -2.28 -17.12
CA LEU A 4 15.96 -3.70 -16.75
C LEU A 4 17.13 -4.50 -17.34
N ASP A 5 17.43 -4.31 -18.62
CA ASP A 5 18.59 -4.95 -19.27
C ASP A 5 19.91 -4.52 -18.63
N SER A 6 20.00 -3.26 -18.18
CA SER A 6 21.17 -2.75 -17.47
C SER A 6 21.33 -3.42 -16.11
N LYS A 7 20.22 -3.60 -15.36
CA LYS A 7 20.21 -4.34 -14.09
C LYS A 7 20.60 -5.81 -14.29
N LEU A 8 20.07 -6.46 -15.33
CA LEU A 8 20.46 -7.82 -15.71
C LEU A 8 21.96 -7.90 -16.01
N ALA A 9 22.49 -6.97 -16.82
CA ALA A 9 23.90 -6.94 -17.18
C ALA A 9 24.82 -6.82 -15.97
N VAL A 10 24.48 -5.96 -15.02
CA VAL A 10 25.24 -5.82 -13.76
C VAL A 10 25.14 -7.12 -12.94
N ALA A 11 23.94 -7.67 -12.77
CA ALA A 11 23.71 -8.89 -11.99
C ALA A 11 24.47 -10.11 -12.57
N VAL A 12 24.47 -10.27 -13.90
CA VAL A 12 25.23 -11.33 -14.59
C VAL A 12 26.73 -11.11 -14.39
N THR A 13 27.23 -9.88 -14.57
CA THR A 13 28.66 -9.56 -14.43
C THR A 13 29.17 -9.85 -13.00
N GLU A 14 28.35 -9.56 -11.99
CA GLU A 14 28.68 -9.70 -10.56
C GLU A 14 28.31 -11.08 -9.97
N LYS A 15 27.85 -12.03 -10.78
CA LYS A 15 27.42 -13.39 -10.36
C LYS A 15 26.26 -13.38 -9.34
N ARG A 16 25.36 -12.41 -9.40
CA ARG A 16 24.22 -12.29 -8.49
C ARG A 16 23.03 -13.10 -8.99
N ILE A 17 23.01 -14.41 -8.70
CA ILE A 17 22.03 -15.37 -9.23
C ILE A 17 20.58 -14.93 -8.96
N PHE A 18 20.27 -14.53 -7.72
CA PHE A 18 18.92 -14.08 -7.36
C PHE A 18 18.50 -12.82 -8.11
N ASP A 19 19.42 -11.87 -8.30
CA ASP A 19 19.15 -10.63 -9.02
C ASP A 19 19.00 -10.89 -10.53
N VAL A 20 19.73 -11.87 -11.09
CA VAL A 20 19.54 -12.33 -12.48
C VAL A 20 18.14 -12.93 -12.64
N ALA A 21 17.76 -13.86 -11.77
CA ALA A 21 16.44 -14.50 -11.79
C ALA A 21 15.33 -13.46 -11.64
N LYS A 22 15.51 -12.47 -10.76
CA LYS A 22 14.57 -11.36 -10.58
C LYS A 22 14.50 -10.47 -11.82
N ALA A 23 15.63 -10.06 -12.39
CA ALA A 23 15.63 -9.20 -13.56
C ALA A 23 14.98 -9.86 -14.78
N LEU A 24 15.24 -11.16 -15.01
CA LEU A 24 14.58 -11.93 -16.07
C LEU A 24 13.07 -12.08 -15.82
N ARG A 25 12.66 -12.28 -14.55
CA ARG A 25 11.26 -12.29 -14.13
C ARG A 25 10.57 -10.95 -14.39
N ASP A 26 11.25 -9.85 -14.08
CA ASP A 26 10.77 -8.48 -14.29
C ASP A 26 10.76 -8.08 -15.79
N GLY A 27 11.14 -8.99 -16.70
CA GLY A 27 11.04 -8.83 -18.15
C GLY A 27 12.30 -8.29 -18.84
N ALA A 28 13.46 -8.33 -18.18
CA ALA A 28 14.73 -8.03 -18.86
C ALA A 28 14.98 -9.00 -20.02
N SER A 29 15.50 -8.50 -21.14
CA SER A 29 15.79 -9.34 -22.29
C SER A 29 16.99 -10.26 -21.98
N PRO A 30 16.86 -11.59 -22.07
CA PRO A 30 17.98 -12.51 -21.90
C PRO A 30 19.07 -12.29 -22.97
N ASP A 31 18.67 -11.72 -24.11
CA ASP A 31 19.53 -11.30 -25.22
C ASP A 31 20.20 -9.93 -25.02
N ALA A 32 20.10 -9.33 -23.84
CA ALA A 32 20.77 -8.06 -23.54
C ALA A 32 22.29 -8.11 -23.85
N VAL A 33 22.83 -6.98 -24.32
CA VAL A 33 24.23 -6.85 -24.70
C VAL A 33 24.89 -5.80 -23.82
N TYR A 34 26.03 -6.15 -23.24
CA TYR A 34 26.85 -5.27 -22.42
C TYR A 34 28.28 -5.25 -22.94
N LYS A 35 28.78 -4.07 -23.32
CA LYS A 35 30.13 -3.87 -23.89
C LYS A 35 30.43 -4.83 -25.06
N GLY A 36 29.47 -5.01 -25.97
CA GLY A 36 29.62 -5.88 -27.15
C GLY A 36 29.43 -7.38 -26.89
N LYS A 37 29.29 -7.81 -25.62
CA LYS A 37 29.04 -9.20 -25.22
C LYS A 37 27.58 -9.41 -24.84
N GLY A 38 26.93 -10.43 -25.42
CA GLY A 38 25.63 -10.89 -24.94
C GLY A 38 25.75 -11.51 -23.53
N MET A 39 24.66 -11.51 -22.74
CA MET A 39 24.67 -12.11 -21.39
C MET A 39 25.17 -13.55 -21.39
N ILE A 40 24.79 -14.33 -22.41
CA ILE A 40 25.22 -15.71 -22.62
C ILE A 40 26.75 -15.83 -22.78
N HIS A 41 27.40 -14.87 -23.44
CA HIS A 41 28.86 -14.84 -23.61
C HIS A 41 29.57 -14.55 -22.29
N ILE A 42 29.05 -13.59 -21.51
CA ILE A 42 29.62 -13.24 -20.21
C ILE A 42 29.52 -14.44 -19.26
N ALA A 43 28.36 -15.10 -19.23
CA ALA A 43 28.16 -16.29 -18.40
C ALA A 43 29.05 -17.45 -18.84
N ALA A 44 29.23 -17.66 -20.14
CA ALA A 44 30.13 -18.66 -20.70
C ALA A 44 31.60 -18.37 -20.36
N GLU A 45 32.08 -17.15 -20.60
CA GLU A 45 33.46 -16.71 -20.32
C GLU A 45 33.83 -16.89 -18.84
N LYS A 46 32.91 -16.53 -17.93
CA LYS A 46 33.14 -16.53 -16.47
C LYS A 46 32.80 -17.86 -15.78
N ASN A 47 32.41 -18.89 -16.53
CA ASN A 47 31.96 -20.18 -16.00
C ASN A 47 30.79 -20.08 -15.00
N TYR A 48 29.78 -19.27 -15.33
CA TYR A 48 28.59 -19.10 -14.49
C TYR A 48 27.48 -20.08 -14.90
N TYR A 49 27.68 -21.36 -14.60
CA TYR A 49 26.78 -22.45 -14.99
C TYR A 49 25.30 -22.17 -14.68
N VAL A 50 24.98 -21.81 -13.44
CA VAL A 50 23.59 -21.55 -13.01
C VAL A 50 22.98 -20.36 -13.75
N ILE A 51 23.75 -19.28 -13.94
CA ILE A 51 23.28 -18.09 -14.67
C ILE A 51 23.05 -18.42 -16.14
N LEU A 52 23.96 -19.19 -16.75
CA LEU A 52 23.80 -19.63 -18.12
C LEU A 52 22.56 -20.52 -18.29
N LYS A 53 22.34 -21.45 -17.36
CA LYS A 53 21.13 -22.30 -17.33
C LYS A 53 19.87 -21.43 -17.25
N LEU A 54 19.84 -20.43 -16.38
CA LEU A 54 18.72 -19.48 -16.27
C LEU A 54 18.49 -18.71 -17.58
N LEU A 55 19.55 -18.20 -18.22
CA LEU A 55 19.42 -17.50 -19.50
C LEU A 55 18.85 -18.40 -20.60
N ILE A 56 19.28 -19.66 -20.67
CA ILE A 56 18.75 -20.67 -21.59
C ILE A 56 17.27 -20.94 -21.32
N LEU A 57 16.88 -21.09 -20.05
CA LEU A 57 15.47 -21.29 -19.67
C LEU A 57 14.57 -20.13 -20.09
N HIS A 58 15.11 -18.92 -20.14
CA HIS A 58 14.42 -17.72 -20.61
C HIS A 58 14.55 -17.49 -22.14
N ASN A 59 14.96 -18.51 -22.91
CA ASN A 59 15.06 -18.47 -24.39
C ASN A 59 16.10 -17.48 -24.93
N VAL A 60 17.27 -17.35 -24.30
CA VAL A 60 18.40 -16.62 -24.90
C VAL A 60 18.81 -17.23 -26.24
N SER A 61 19.19 -16.40 -27.21
CA SER A 61 19.72 -16.89 -28.48
C SER A 61 21.11 -17.52 -28.30
N LEU A 62 21.20 -18.84 -28.51
CA LEU A 62 22.45 -19.61 -28.42
C LEU A 62 23.46 -19.21 -29.50
N GLU A 63 22.96 -18.89 -30.69
CA GLU A 63 23.75 -18.56 -31.88
C GLU A 63 24.06 -17.06 -32.00
N LYS A 64 23.76 -16.30 -30.95
CA LYS A 64 24.14 -14.90 -30.89
C LYS A 64 25.65 -14.79 -30.91
N THR A 65 26.16 -13.89 -31.74
CA THR A 65 27.60 -13.57 -31.78
C THR A 65 27.91 -12.31 -30.99
N MET A 66 29.08 -12.28 -30.36
CA MET A 66 29.64 -11.06 -29.77
C MET A 66 30.52 -10.32 -30.77
N SER A 67 30.56 -9.00 -30.64
CA SER A 67 31.49 -8.13 -31.36
C SER A 67 32.13 -7.16 -30.37
N THR A 68 33.42 -7.33 -30.17
CA THR A 68 34.25 -6.55 -29.24
C THR A 68 35.52 -6.11 -29.94
N ASP A 69 36.22 -5.12 -29.40
CA ASP A 69 37.44 -4.57 -30.02
C ASP A 69 38.55 -5.63 -30.24
N THR A 70 38.47 -6.79 -29.58
CA THR A 70 39.48 -7.86 -29.60
C THR A 70 39.00 -9.19 -30.19
N GLU A 71 37.69 -9.44 -30.17
CA GLU A 71 37.09 -10.72 -30.55
C GLU A 71 35.74 -10.45 -31.25
N ASP A 72 35.61 -10.92 -32.49
CA ASP A 72 34.41 -10.75 -33.33
C ASP A 72 33.87 -12.12 -33.78
N ASP A 73 32.54 -12.21 -33.88
CA ASP A 73 31.78 -13.36 -34.40
C ASP A 73 31.90 -14.67 -33.61
N LEU A 74 32.26 -14.58 -32.33
CA LEU A 74 32.24 -15.73 -31.42
C LEU A 74 30.85 -15.94 -30.85
N THR A 75 30.34 -17.18 -30.88
CA THR A 75 29.17 -17.60 -30.08
C THR A 75 29.56 -17.96 -28.65
N ALA A 76 28.59 -18.12 -27.76
CA ALA A 76 28.84 -18.57 -26.39
C ALA A 76 29.57 -19.93 -26.34
N LEU A 77 29.31 -20.82 -27.30
CA LEU A 77 29.97 -22.13 -27.39
C LEU A 77 31.46 -21.96 -27.73
N HIS A 78 31.81 -21.11 -28.69
CA HIS A 78 33.20 -20.77 -28.97
C HIS A 78 33.91 -20.20 -27.73
N VAL A 79 33.27 -19.24 -27.05
CA VAL A 79 33.82 -18.63 -25.83
C VAL A 79 34.07 -19.68 -24.74
N ALA A 80 33.13 -20.60 -24.52
CA ALA A 80 33.28 -21.67 -23.53
C ALA A 80 34.46 -22.61 -23.83
N VAL A 81 34.64 -22.97 -25.11
CA VAL A 81 35.75 -23.82 -25.57
C VAL A 81 37.09 -23.09 -25.40
N ILE A 82 37.17 -21.82 -25.80
CA ILE A 82 38.38 -21.00 -25.67
C ILE A 82 38.89 -20.98 -24.23
N HIS A 83 37.98 -21.00 -23.25
CA HIS A 83 38.28 -20.94 -21.82
C HIS A 83 38.31 -22.32 -21.10
N ASP A 84 38.15 -23.43 -21.82
CA ASP A 84 38.10 -24.82 -21.30
C ASP A 84 36.99 -25.09 -20.26
N HIS A 85 35.84 -24.43 -20.37
CA HIS A 85 34.72 -24.62 -19.44
C HIS A 85 33.84 -25.81 -19.84
N ARG A 86 34.25 -27.03 -19.47
CA ARG A 86 33.60 -28.29 -19.87
C ARG A 86 32.11 -28.38 -19.53
N ASP A 87 31.72 -27.97 -18.33
CA ASP A 87 30.31 -28.02 -17.89
C ASP A 87 29.43 -27.07 -18.69
N ILE A 88 29.97 -25.92 -19.07
CA ILE A 88 29.32 -24.92 -19.93
C ILE A 88 29.18 -25.44 -21.35
N VAL A 89 30.23 -26.06 -21.91
CA VAL A 89 30.18 -26.73 -23.22
C VAL A 89 29.10 -27.79 -23.22
N CYS A 90 29.05 -28.65 -22.19
CA CYS A 90 28.02 -29.68 -22.05
C CYS A 90 26.60 -29.08 -22.00
N LEU A 91 26.40 -28.01 -21.22
CA LEU A 91 25.11 -27.33 -21.10
C LEU A 91 24.64 -26.71 -22.42
N LEU A 92 25.51 -25.96 -23.11
CA LEU A 92 25.20 -25.32 -24.38
C LEU A 92 24.86 -26.32 -25.47
N THR A 93 25.62 -27.42 -25.56
CA THR A 93 25.29 -28.46 -26.53
C THR A 93 23.98 -29.18 -26.19
N LYS A 94 23.72 -29.46 -24.91
CA LYS A 94 22.43 -30.02 -24.47
C LYS A 94 21.25 -29.09 -24.78
N ALA A 95 21.48 -27.78 -24.76
CA ALA A 95 20.48 -26.77 -25.14
C ALA A 95 20.29 -26.67 -26.67
N GLY A 96 21.12 -27.33 -27.48
CA GLY A 96 21.01 -27.35 -28.94
C GLY A 96 21.86 -26.30 -29.67
N ALA A 97 22.95 -25.82 -29.06
CA ALA A 97 23.89 -24.95 -29.76
C ALA A 97 24.53 -25.65 -30.97
N ASP A 98 24.68 -24.92 -32.08
CA ASP A 98 25.21 -25.43 -33.34
C ASP A 98 26.72 -25.69 -33.23
N LEU A 99 27.08 -26.97 -33.28
CA LEU A 99 28.46 -27.46 -33.22
C LEU A 99 29.27 -27.10 -34.47
N ASN A 100 28.61 -26.75 -35.59
CA ASN A 100 29.24 -26.44 -36.86
C ASN A 100 29.25 -24.95 -37.17
N LYS A 101 28.86 -24.10 -36.21
CA LYS A 101 28.81 -22.67 -36.43
C LYS A 101 30.22 -22.13 -36.65
N GLU A 102 30.47 -21.53 -37.80
CA GLU A 102 31.79 -20.96 -38.11
C GLU A 102 31.95 -19.53 -37.57
N THR A 103 33.12 -19.24 -37.02
CA THR A 103 33.58 -17.86 -36.76
C THR A 103 33.88 -17.13 -38.07
N LYS A 104 34.16 -15.82 -38.02
CA LYS A 104 34.59 -15.02 -39.18
C LYS A 104 35.81 -15.57 -39.92
N ASN A 105 36.67 -16.32 -39.21
CA ASN A 105 37.87 -16.95 -39.77
C ASN A 105 37.61 -18.37 -40.29
N GLY A 106 36.36 -18.84 -40.30
CA GLY A 106 35.97 -20.17 -40.75
C GLY A 106 36.26 -21.29 -39.75
N GLN A 107 36.61 -20.97 -38.49
CA GLN A 107 36.86 -21.99 -37.46
C GLN A 107 35.55 -22.38 -36.77
N THR A 108 35.30 -23.68 -36.62
CA THR A 108 34.22 -24.22 -35.79
C THR A 108 34.65 -24.32 -34.31
N PRO A 109 33.72 -24.53 -33.36
CA PRO A 109 34.07 -24.80 -31.97
C PRO A 109 35.03 -25.98 -31.80
N LEU A 110 34.90 -27.02 -32.63
CA LEU A 110 35.78 -28.19 -32.59
C LEU A 110 37.18 -27.87 -33.12
N ASP A 111 37.31 -27.00 -34.13
CA ASP A 111 38.62 -26.57 -34.64
C ASP A 111 39.38 -25.79 -33.57
N ILE A 112 38.70 -24.88 -32.87
CA ILE A 112 39.28 -24.11 -31.75
C ILE A 112 39.67 -25.05 -30.60
N ALA A 113 38.83 -26.02 -30.28
CA ALA A 113 39.11 -27.04 -29.25
C ALA A 113 40.41 -27.80 -29.56
N ARG A 114 40.58 -28.25 -30.80
CA ARG A 114 41.78 -28.99 -31.27
C ARG A 114 43.03 -28.12 -31.28
N GLU A 115 42.92 -26.88 -31.73
CA GLU A 115 44.05 -25.94 -31.76
C GLU A 115 44.57 -25.64 -30.34
N LYS A 116 43.66 -25.49 -29.37
CA LYS A 116 44.00 -25.14 -27.98
C LYS A 116 44.18 -26.35 -27.04
N ASP A 117 43.89 -27.57 -27.49
CA ASP A 117 43.80 -28.78 -26.66
C ASP A 117 42.80 -28.65 -25.48
N HIS A 118 41.69 -27.94 -25.72
CA HIS A 118 40.64 -27.70 -24.73
C HIS A 118 39.36 -28.46 -25.11
N CYS A 119 38.67 -29.09 -24.14
CA CYS A 119 37.38 -29.76 -24.35
C CYS A 119 37.27 -30.78 -25.53
N VAL A 120 38.38 -31.19 -26.17
CA VAL A 120 38.40 -31.99 -27.42
C VAL A 120 37.60 -33.28 -27.29
N HIS A 121 37.89 -34.10 -26.28
CA HIS A 121 37.19 -35.36 -26.05
C HIS A 121 35.69 -35.20 -25.79
N HIS A 122 35.25 -34.07 -25.20
CA HIS A 122 33.83 -33.83 -24.96
C HIS A 122 33.09 -33.53 -26.27
N LEU A 123 33.64 -32.63 -27.09
CA LEU A 123 33.03 -32.27 -28.37
C LEU A 123 33.06 -33.44 -29.36
N GLU A 124 34.14 -34.22 -29.42
CA GLU A 124 34.20 -35.42 -30.27
C GLU A 124 33.20 -36.49 -29.84
N ASN A 125 33.03 -36.73 -28.53
CA ASN A 125 32.02 -37.66 -28.03
C ASN A 125 30.61 -37.18 -28.38
N ILE A 126 30.35 -35.88 -28.25
CA ILE A 126 29.09 -35.24 -28.58
C ILE A 126 28.80 -35.31 -30.08
N GLU A 127 29.76 -35.05 -30.96
CA GLU A 127 29.61 -35.13 -32.41
C GLU A 127 29.30 -36.58 -32.84
N ASN A 128 29.99 -37.55 -32.23
CA ASN A 128 29.71 -38.98 -32.42
C ASN A 128 28.32 -39.40 -31.92
N LEU A 129 27.84 -38.78 -30.83
CA LEU A 129 26.48 -38.95 -30.31
C LEU A 129 25.43 -38.24 -31.18
N HIS A 130 25.72 -37.07 -31.74
CA HIS A 130 24.82 -36.29 -32.60
C HIS A 130 24.70 -36.83 -34.04
N GLY A 131 25.45 -37.87 -34.40
CA GLY A 131 25.07 -38.71 -35.54
C GLY A 131 23.62 -39.21 -35.41
N GLU A 132 22.98 -39.56 -36.54
CA GLU A 132 21.54 -39.87 -36.66
C GLU A 132 20.93 -40.70 -35.52
N LYS A 133 21.70 -41.58 -34.85
CA LYS A 133 21.22 -42.44 -33.77
C LYS A 133 21.05 -41.77 -32.40
N GLY A 134 21.86 -40.79 -31.99
CA GLY A 134 21.73 -40.22 -30.63
C GLY A 134 20.70 -39.08 -30.54
N ILE A 135 20.51 -38.29 -31.61
CA ILE A 135 19.42 -37.30 -31.72
C ILE A 135 18.06 -38.01 -31.63
N ILE A 136 17.90 -39.18 -32.23
CA ILE A 136 16.66 -39.97 -32.16
C ILE A 136 16.40 -40.44 -30.72
N VAL A 137 17.43 -40.88 -29.99
CA VAL A 137 17.29 -41.38 -28.62
C VAL A 137 16.94 -40.26 -27.64
N THR A 138 17.55 -39.08 -27.75
CA THR A 138 17.20 -37.91 -26.92
C THR A 138 15.79 -37.41 -27.23
N HIS A 139 15.41 -37.24 -28.51
CA HIS A 139 14.04 -36.85 -28.88
C HIS A 139 12.98 -37.86 -28.42
N CYS A 140 13.26 -39.17 -28.54
CA CYS A 140 12.34 -40.20 -28.06
C CYS A 140 12.19 -40.17 -26.53
N ALA A 141 13.30 -40.01 -25.80
CA ALA A 141 13.28 -39.92 -24.34
C ALA A 141 12.50 -38.69 -23.86
N ILE A 142 12.71 -37.52 -24.47
CA ILE A 142 11.97 -36.29 -24.16
C ILE A 142 10.48 -36.47 -24.47
N SER A 143 10.14 -36.97 -25.66
CA SER A 143 8.76 -37.22 -26.07
C SER A 143 8.04 -38.19 -25.13
N LEU A 144 8.74 -39.21 -24.62
CA LEU A 144 8.21 -40.13 -23.61
C LEU A 144 7.93 -39.41 -22.28
N GLN A 145 8.78 -38.48 -21.83
CA GLN A 145 8.53 -37.72 -20.60
C GLN A 145 7.34 -36.76 -20.74
N PHE A 146 7.23 -36.05 -21.87
CA PHE A 146 6.07 -35.22 -22.17
C PHE A 146 4.78 -36.06 -22.20
N ASN A 147 4.80 -37.24 -22.82
CA ASN A 147 3.67 -38.18 -22.83
C ASN A 147 3.36 -38.76 -21.44
N ASN A 148 4.37 -39.03 -20.61
CA ASN A 148 4.19 -39.49 -19.24
C ASN A 148 3.49 -38.41 -18.39
N VAL A 149 3.94 -37.15 -18.46
CA VAL A 149 3.28 -36.05 -17.75
C VAL A 149 1.86 -35.79 -18.28
N ALA A 150 1.67 -35.83 -19.60
CA ALA A 150 0.35 -35.70 -20.21
C ALA A 150 -0.64 -36.81 -19.80
N SER A 151 -0.12 -37.99 -19.41
CA SER A 151 -0.90 -39.13 -18.90
C SER A 151 -0.93 -39.24 -17.38
N GLY A 152 -0.38 -38.26 -16.65
CA GLY A 152 -0.37 -38.23 -15.18
C GLY A 152 0.60 -39.19 -14.50
N LYS A 153 1.63 -39.68 -15.24
CA LYS A 153 2.73 -40.51 -14.70
C LYS A 153 4.00 -39.72 -14.41
N VAL A 154 4.54 -39.85 -13.20
CA VAL A 154 5.75 -39.11 -12.77
C VAL A 154 6.90 -39.47 -13.70
N PRO A 155 7.55 -38.48 -14.34
CA PRO A 155 8.69 -38.77 -15.20
C PRO A 155 9.88 -39.19 -14.32
N TYR A 156 10.50 -40.31 -14.68
CA TYR A 156 11.67 -40.83 -13.98
C TYR A 156 12.94 -40.16 -14.52
N GLY A 157 13.85 -39.80 -13.61
CA GLY A 157 15.13 -39.18 -13.94
C GLY A 157 15.96 -40.07 -14.84
N ILE A 158 16.25 -39.58 -16.05
CA ILE A 158 17.32 -40.12 -16.86
C ILE A 158 18.57 -39.43 -16.31
N SER A 159 19.48 -40.18 -15.68
CA SER A 159 20.58 -39.69 -14.85
C SER A 159 21.47 -38.62 -15.47
N ASP A 160 21.41 -38.43 -16.79
CA ASP A 160 22.29 -37.54 -17.55
C ASP A 160 21.55 -36.45 -18.36
N ILE A 161 20.21 -36.39 -18.29
CA ILE A 161 19.39 -35.44 -19.07
C ILE A 161 18.65 -34.49 -18.12
N ASP A 162 19.03 -33.22 -18.17
CA ASP A 162 18.34 -32.15 -17.45
C ASP A 162 17.02 -31.81 -18.15
N ILE A 163 15.95 -32.49 -17.73
CA ILE A 163 14.64 -32.39 -18.36
C ILE A 163 13.98 -31.01 -18.20
N THR A 164 14.50 -30.15 -17.31
CA THR A 164 13.96 -28.79 -17.06
C THR A 164 14.20 -27.83 -18.22
N LEU A 165 15.21 -28.11 -19.06
CA LEU A 165 15.60 -27.30 -20.21
C LEU A 165 14.68 -27.49 -21.43
N PHE A 166 13.89 -28.56 -21.49
CA PHE A 166 13.10 -28.86 -22.68
C PHE A 166 11.77 -28.10 -22.73
N ARG A 167 11.35 -27.85 -23.96
CA ARG A 167 10.12 -27.21 -24.36
C ARG A 167 9.45 -28.05 -25.45
N ASP A 168 8.13 -28.16 -25.46
CA ASP A 168 7.42 -28.74 -26.60
C ASP A 168 7.28 -27.74 -27.76
N SER A 169 6.54 -28.13 -28.80
CA SER A 169 6.27 -27.27 -29.97
C SER A 169 5.53 -25.97 -29.65
N ASP A 170 4.85 -25.90 -28.49
CA ASP A 170 4.12 -24.73 -28.00
C ASP A 170 4.90 -23.97 -26.93
N GLN A 171 6.20 -24.25 -26.79
CA GLN A 171 7.09 -23.67 -25.79
C GLN A 171 6.67 -24.00 -24.33
N LYS A 172 5.90 -25.06 -24.11
CA LYS A 172 5.50 -25.46 -22.76
C LYS A 172 6.60 -26.28 -22.09
N THR A 173 6.85 -25.96 -20.83
CA THR A 173 7.66 -26.81 -19.94
C THR A 173 6.82 -27.96 -19.37
N LEU A 174 7.47 -28.93 -18.73
CA LEU A 174 6.75 -29.97 -17.97
C LEU A 174 5.87 -29.37 -16.86
N VAL A 175 6.26 -28.23 -16.27
CA VAL A 175 5.48 -27.49 -15.26
C VAL A 175 4.20 -26.90 -15.87
N HIS A 176 4.25 -26.40 -17.11
CA HIS A 176 3.06 -25.93 -17.83
C HIS A 176 2.08 -27.07 -18.09
N ILE A 177 2.56 -28.23 -18.56
CA ILE A 177 1.71 -29.38 -18.85
C ILE A 177 1.12 -29.96 -17.57
N ALA A 178 1.90 -30.03 -16.50
CA ALA A 178 1.41 -30.45 -15.19
C ALA A 178 0.30 -29.52 -14.68
N ALA A 179 0.46 -28.20 -14.86
CA ALA A 179 -0.53 -27.20 -14.49
C ALA A 179 -1.80 -27.28 -15.33
N GLU A 180 -1.67 -27.47 -16.65
CA GLU A 180 -2.78 -27.68 -17.58
C GLU A 180 -3.61 -28.94 -17.25
N LYS A 181 -2.95 -30.00 -16.79
CA LYS A 181 -3.60 -31.26 -16.39
C LYS A 181 -4.10 -31.28 -14.94
N GLY A 182 -3.83 -30.25 -14.15
CA GLY A 182 -4.27 -30.17 -12.76
C GLY A 182 -3.58 -31.16 -11.83
N LEU A 183 -2.32 -31.52 -12.14
CA LEU A 183 -1.52 -32.37 -11.27
C LEU A 183 -1.23 -31.64 -9.93
N ASN A 184 -0.92 -32.41 -8.90
CA ASN A 184 -0.84 -31.98 -7.50
C ASN A 184 0.59 -31.98 -6.92
N GLY A 185 0.75 -31.45 -5.70
CA GLY A 185 2.02 -31.01 -5.11
C GLY A 185 3.19 -32.01 -5.19
N SER A 186 2.96 -33.31 -5.01
CA SER A 186 4.04 -34.33 -5.08
C SER A 186 4.76 -34.38 -6.44
N TYR A 187 4.07 -33.95 -7.50
CA TYR A 187 4.65 -33.82 -8.83
C TYR A 187 5.53 -32.58 -8.93
N PHE A 188 4.99 -31.44 -8.48
CA PHE A 188 5.70 -30.18 -8.51
C PHE A 188 6.88 -30.15 -7.55
N ASP A 189 6.82 -30.85 -6.42
CA ASP A 189 7.93 -30.97 -5.48
C ASP A 189 9.19 -31.48 -6.19
N GLN A 190 9.08 -32.46 -7.11
CA GLN A 190 10.24 -32.98 -7.83
C GLN A 190 10.87 -32.00 -8.85
N PHE A 191 10.13 -31.00 -9.34
CA PHE A 191 10.65 -30.02 -10.32
C PHE A 191 10.93 -28.64 -9.73
N LEU A 192 10.13 -28.20 -8.75
CA LEU A 192 10.21 -26.89 -8.11
C LEU A 192 11.15 -26.88 -6.90
N LEU A 193 11.61 -28.04 -6.41
CA LEU A 193 12.68 -28.13 -5.41
C LEU A 193 14.01 -27.55 -5.92
N GLU A 194 14.20 -27.42 -7.24
CA GLU A 194 15.48 -26.99 -7.83
C GLU A 194 15.46 -25.58 -8.43
N ASP A 195 14.32 -25.05 -8.90
CA ASP A 195 14.27 -23.73 -9.55
C ASP A 195 12.87 -23.08 -9.57
N GLU A 196 12.63 -22.08 -8.69
CA GLU A 196 11.38 -21.30 -8.64
C GLU A 196 11.13 -20.45 -9.89
N THR A 197 12.15 -20.18 -10.72
CA THR A 197 11.97 -19.40 -11.97
C THR A 197 11.10 -20.14 -12.99
N MET A 198 10.94 -21.45 -12.84
CA MET A 198 10.06 -22.24 -13.70
C MET A 198 8.58 -21.82 -13.61
N LEU A 199 8.19 -21.12 -12.54
CA LEU A 199 6.83 -20.61 -12.33
C LEU A 199 6.51 -19.35 -13.14
N CYS A 200 7.52 -18.58 -13.55
CA CYS A 200 7.35 -17.34 -14.32
C CYS A 200 7.61 -17.51 -15.82
N LEU A 201 8.09 -18.68 -16.24
CA LEU A 201 8.24 -19.01 -17.66
C LEU A 201 6.90 -18.96 -18.37
N LYS A 202 6.95 -18.55 -19.64
CA LYS A 202 5.77 -18.38 -20.48
C LYS A 202 5.82 -19.33 -21.67
N ASP A 203 4.66 -19.86 -22.03
CA ASP A 203 4.47 -20.59 -23.28
C ASP A 203 4.33 -19.63 -24.48
N LYS A 204 4.07 -20.18 -25.67
CA LYS A 204 3.90 -19.43 -26.92
C LYS A 204 2.77 -18.38 -26.87
N ASN A 205 1.80 -18.52 -25.97
CA ASN A 205 0.70 -17.58 -25.77
C ASN A 205 0.96 -16.58 -24.65
N GLU A 206 2.22 -16.47 -24.19
CA GLU A 206 2.61 -15.66 -23.03
C GLU A 206 1.98 -16.14 -21.70
N TRP A 207 1.54 -17.39 -21.62
CA TRP A 207 0.88 -17.94 -20.43
C TRP A 207 1.86 -18.65 -19.52
N THR A 208 1.80 -18.30 -18.24
CA THR A 208 2.53 -19.02 -17.17
C THR A 208 1.79 -20.29 -16.75
N PRO A 209 2.42 -21.21 -15.99
CA PRO A 209 1.71 -22.36 -15.43
C PRO A 209 0.45 -21.97 -14.63
N LEU A 210 0.47 -20.81 -13.94
CA LEU A 210 -0.68 -20.31 -13.21
C LEU A 210 -1.87 -19.95 -14.13
N HIS A 211 -1.60 -19.38 -15.32
CA HIS A 211 -2.63 -19.09 -16.31
C HIS A 211 -3.33 -20.38 -16.78
N LEU A 212 -2.55 -21.41 -17.11
CA LEU A 212 -3.08 -22.71 -17.54
C LEU A 212 -3.91 -23.38 -16.45
N ALA A 213 -3.43 -23.39 -15.20
CA ALA A 213 -4.17 -23.98 -14.09
C ALA A 213 -5.47 -23.21 -13.78
N ALA A 214 -5.42 -21.87 -13.81
CA ALA A 214 -6.58 -21.02 -13.53
C ALA A 214 -7.65 -21.13 -14.63
N SER A 215 -7.25 -21.11 -15.90
CA SER A 215 -8.14 -21.24 -17.06
C SER A 215 -8.86 -22.60 -17.10
N ASN A 216 -8.17 -23.67 -16.70
CA ASN A 216 -8.75 -25.03 -16.66
C ASN A 216 -9.51 -25.35 -15.36
N GLY A 217 -9.62 -24.41 -14.41
CA GLY A 217 -10.41 -24.60 -13.19
C GLY A 217 -9.76 -25.46 -12.11
N HIS A 218 -8.44 -25.68 -12.16
CA HIS A 218 -7.72 -26.55 -11.24
C HIS A 218 -7.37 -25.84 -9.93
N VAL A 219 -8.38 -25.63 -9.06
CA VAL A 219 -8.26 -24.86 -7.81
C VAL A 219 -7.09 -25.31 -6.91
N ASN A 220 -6.87 -26.61 -6.77
CA ASN A 220 -5.79 -27.14 -5.91
C ASN A 220 -4.41 -26.85 -6.48
N THR A 221 -4.25 -26.95 -7.80
CA THR A 221 -3.00 -26.61 -8.50
C THR A 221 -2.74 -25.11 -8.43
N VAL A 222 -3.76 -24.28 -8.66
CA VAL A 222 -3.68 -22.81 -8.46
C VAL A 222 -3.25 -22.45 -7.04
N ARG A 223 -3.87 -23.07 -6.03
CA ARG A 223 -3.50 -22.88 -4.62
C ARG A 223 -2.05 -23.25 -4.35
N PHE A 224 -1.59 -24.36 -4.91
CA PHE A 224 -0.21 -24.81 -4.75
C PHE A 224 0.76 -23.84 -5.40
N LEU A 225 0.55 -23.48 -6.67
CA LEU A 225 1.40 -22.55 -7.42
C LEU A 225 1.55 -21.20 -6.72
N LEU A 226 0.46 -20.62 -6.22
CA LEU A 226 0.50 -19.35 -5.46
C LEU A 226 1.26 -19.49 -4.13
N ARG A 227 1.14 -20.63 -3.43
CA ARG A 227 1.92 -20.89 -2.21
C ARG A 227 3.41 -21.07 -2.47
N THR A 228 3.78 -21.59 -3.64
CA THR A 228 5.18 -21.74 -4.07
C THR A 228 5.75 -20.46 -4.70
N GLY A 229 5.01 -19.34 -4.69
CA GLY A 229 5.52 -18.05 -5.16
C GLY A 229 5.22 -17.69 -6.61
N ALA A 230 4.24 -18.35 -7.25
CA ALA A 230 3.74 -17.89 -8.55
C ALA A 230 3.07 -16.52 -8.41
N GLU A 231 3.36 -15.60 -9.32
CA GLU A 231 2.83 -14.24 -9.27
C GLU A 231 1.38 -14.19 -9.78
N LEU A 232 0.52 -13.52 -9.00
CA LEU A 232 -0.84 -13.21 -9.43
C LEU A 232 -0.84 -11.92 -10.25
N SER A 233 -1.25 -12.02 -11.51
CA SER A 233 -1.49 -10.88 -12.40
C SER A 233 -2.98 -10.72 -12.74
N PRO A 234 -3.42 -9.53 -13.18
CA PRO A 234 -4.81 -9.31 -13.59
C PRO A 234 -5.25 -10.23 -14.73
N SER A 235 -4.33 -10.51 -15.66
CA SER A 235 -4.57 -11.42 -16.79
C SER A 235 -4.97 -12.83 -16.34
N VAL A 236 -4.40 -13.35 -15.24
CA VAL A 236 -4.79 -14.66 -14.67
C VAL A 236 -6.24 -14.65 -14.20
N ILE A 237 -6.67 -13.56 -13.57
CA ILE A 237 -8.04 -13.42 -13.03
C ILE A 237 -9.06 -13.30 -14.16
N GLU A 238 -8.71 -12.57 -15.23
CA GLU A 238 -9.57 -12.38 -16.40
C GLU A 238 -9.88 -13.69 -17.13
N ILE A 239 -8.88 -14.57 -17.25
CA ILE A 239 -9.05 -15.87 -17.92
C ILE A 239 -9.47 -17.00 -16.97
N ALA A 240 -9.53 -16.73 -15.67
CA ALA A 240 -9.78 -17.78 -14.67
C ALA A 240 -11.18 -18.36 -14.81
N HIS A 241 -11.26 -19.68 -14.70
CA HIS A 241 -12.53 -20.38 -14.58
C HIS A 241 -13.32 -19.89 -13.36
N GLU A 242 -14.65 -19.87 -13.44
CA GLU A 242 -15.54 -19.34 -12.39
C GLU A 242 -15.31 -19.95 -10.99
N SER A 243 -14.89 -21.22 -10.93
CA SER A 243 -14.57 -21.92 -9.69
C SER A 243 -13.30 -21.40 -8.99
N VAL A 244 -12.41 -20.76 -9.74
CA VAL A 244 -11.09 -20.27 -9.28
C VAL A 244 -11.16 -18.79 -8.89
N VAL A 245 -11.99 -17.99 -9.56
CA VAL A 245 -12.12 -16.53 -9.34
C VAL A 245 -12.29 -16.14 -7.86
N PRO A 246 -13.16 -16.79 -7.06
CA PRO A 246 -13.32 -16.44 -5.65
C PRO A 246 -12.03 -16.64 -4.85
N TYR A 247 -11.27 -17.68 -5.16
CA TYR A 247 -10.00 -17.98 -4.50
C TYR A 247 -8.95 -16.92 -4.84
N LEU A 248 -8.83 -16.52 -6.11
CA LEU A 248 -7.87 -15.50 -6.56
C LEU A 248 -8.17 -14.12 -5.94
N LYS A 249 -9.43 -13.71 -5.88
CA LYS A 249 -9.83 -12.44 -5.25
C LYS A 249 -9.55 -12.42 -3.75
N ASN A 250 -9.76 -13.54 -3.06
CA ASN A 250 -9.40 -13.68 -1.66
C ASN A 250 -7.88 -13.63 -1.47
N HIS A 251 -7.12 -14.29 -2.34
CA HIS A 251 -5.65 -14.23 -2.28
C HIS A 251 -5.11 -12.82 -2.53
N ALA A 252 -5.67 -12.08 -3.51
CA ALA A 252 -5.34 -10.68 -3.74
C ALA A 252 -5.64 -9.80 -2.51
N THR A 253 -6.68 -10.11 -1.75
CA THR A 253 -7.01 -9.42 -0.50
C THR A 253 -5.98 -9.69 0.60
N GLU A 254 -5.47 -10.91 0.72
CA GLU A 254 -4.39 -11.22 1.68
C GLU A 254 -3.08 -10.53 1.28
N LEU A 255 -2.74 -10.52 -0.01
CA LEU A 255 -1.58 -9.77 -0.52
C LEU A 255 -1.69 -8.27 -0.21
N LEU A 256 -2.89 -7.69 -0.29
CA LEU A 256 -3.11 -6.29 0.09
C LEU A 256 -2.83 -6.07 1.59
N LYS A 257 -3.22 -7.00 2.47
CA LYS A 257 -2.97 -6.88 3.91
C LYS A 257 -1.49 -6.93 4.23
N GLU A 258 -0.78 -7.90 3.66
CA GLU A 258 0.66 -8.06 3.84
C GLU A 258 1.39 -6.83 3.30
N ALA A 259 1.11 -6.41 2.06
CA ALA A 259 1.74 -5.25 1.46
C ALA A 259 1.43 -3.94 2.21
N ALA A 260 0.21 -3.79 2.72
CA ALA A 260 -0.16 -2.64 3.55
C ALA A 260 0.57 -2.65 4.90
N PHE A 261 0.73 -3.81 5.53
CA PHE A 261 1.46 -3.96 6.79
C PHE A 261 2.94 -3.66 6.63
N ASP A 262 3.55 -4.15 5.55
CA ASP A 262 4.97 -3.95 5.23
C ASP A 262 5.28 -2.60 4.57
N LEU A 263 4.26 -1.73 4.39
CA LEU A 263 4.37 -0.44 3.72
C LEU A 263 4.92 -0.53 2.29
N ASN A 264 4.60 -1.61 1.58
CA ASN A 264 5.05 -1.90 0.23
C ASN A 264 4.06 -1.35 -0.83
N LEU A 265 4.41 -0.20 -1.42
CA LEU A 265 3.59 0.47 -2.43
C LEU A 265 3.33 -0.38 -3.67
N ASP A 266 4.33 -1.11 -4.17
CA ASP A 266 4.21 -1.91 -5.39
C ASP A 266 3.30 -3.12 -5.15
N GLY A 267 3.43 -3.76 -3.99
CA GLY A 267 2.53 -4.84 -3.57
C GLY A 267 1.08 -4.37 -3.41
N VAL A 268 0.87 -3.17 -2.86
CA VAL A 268 -0.46 -2.55 -2.76
C VAL A 268 -1.07 -2.30 -4.14
N LYS A 269 -0.30 -1.68 -5.05
CA LYS A 269 -0.74 -1.44 -6.45
C LYS A 269 -1.14 -2.73 -7.15
N GLN A 270 -0.31 -3.77 -7.01
CA GLN A 270 -0.55 -5.06 -7.63
C GLN A 270 -1.80 -5.74 -7.07
N ALA A 271 -1.98 -5.74 -5.75
CA ALA A 271 -3.16 -6.32 -5.11
C ALA A 271 -4.45 -5.61 -5.53
N LEU A 272 -4.43 -4.28 -5.66
CA LEU A 272 -5.56 -3.49 -6.16
C LEU A 272 -5.86 -3.80 -7.64
N ALA A 273 -4.84 -3.87 -8.49
CA ALA A 273 -5.01 -4.28 -9.89
C ALA A 273 -5.62 -5.69 -10.01
N ASN A 274 -5.35 -6.56 -9.03
CA ASN A 274 -5.92 -7.91 -8.91
C ASN A 274 -7.32 -7.95 -8.27
N GLY A 275 -7.99 -6.80 -8.10
CA GLY A 275 -9.39 -6.74 -7.65
C GLY A 275 -9.58 -6.66 -6.14
N ALA A 276 -8.54 -6.32 -5.35
CA ALA A 276 -8.67 -6.11 -3.89
C ALA A 276 -9.37 -4.80 -3.48
N ASN A 277 -9.90 -4.04 -4.46
CA ASN A 277 -10.48 -2.69 -4.30
C ASN A 277 -11.71 -2.65 -3.39
N GLY A 278 -12.39 -3.79 -3.21
CA GLY A 278 -13.53 -3.95 -2.29
C GLY A 278 -13.18 -4.68 -0.99
N SER A 279 -11.89 -4.82 -0.67
CA SER A 279 -11.48 -5.67 0.44
C SER A 279 -11.80 -5.07 1.82
N PRO A 280 -12.07 -5.91 2.82
CA PRO A 280 -12.20 -5.48 4.22
C PRO A 280 -10.93 -4.79 4.76
N CYS A 281 -9.75 -5.07 4.20
CA CYS A 281 -8.50 -4.44 4.60
C CYS A 281 -8.47 -2.95 4.25
N LEU A 282 -9.01 -2.58 3.08
CA LEU A 282 -9.18 -1.18 2.68
C LEU A 282 -10.08 -0.46 3.71
N LEU A 283 -11.22 -1.06 4.05
CA LEU A 283 -12.16 -0.53 5.05
C LEU A 283 -11.53 -0.39 6.45
N GLU A 284 -10.70 -1.35 6.84
CA GLU A 284 -10.02 -1.36 8.13
C GLU A 284 -8.98 -0.23 8.20
N ALA A 285 -8.14 -0.07 7.17
CA ALA A 285 -7.18 1.03 7.06
C ALA A 285 -7.86 2.42 7.14
N VAL A 286 -8.98 2.59 6.44
CA VAL A 286 -9.84 3.78 6.48
C VAL A 286 -10.34 4.07 7.90
N SER A 287 -10.76 3.02 8.60
CA SER A 287 -11.38 3.15 9.92
C SER A 287 -10.39 3.33 11.07
N GLU A 288 -9.14 2.90 10.92
CA GLU A 288 -8.13 2.84 11.99
C GLU A 288 -7.32 4.14 12.13
N HIS A 289 -7.60 5.17 11.33
CA HIS A 289 -6.77 6.39 11.26
C HIS A 289 -5.28 6.08 10.98
N ASN A 290 -4.97 4.94 10.34
CA ASN A 290 -3.61 4.58 10.02
C ASN A 290 -3.13 5.39 8.81
N ARG A 291 -2.52 6.52 9.14
CA ARG A 291 -2.05 7.55 8.21
C ARG A 291 -1.10 6.97 7.15
N ALA A 292 -0.22 6.06 7.53
CA ALA A 292 0.78 5.50 6.62
C ALA A 292 0.15 4.59 5.56
N VAL A 293 -0.75 3.70 5.99
CA VAL A 293 -1.43 2.76 5.08
C VAL A 293 -2.41 3.50 4.15
N THR A 294 -3.12 4.49 4.68
CA THR A 294 -4.06 5.31 3.88
C THR A 294 -3.31 6.11 2.82
N SER A 295 -2.14 6.70 3.16
CA SER A 295 -1.29 7.40 2.19
C SER A 295 -0.78 6.48 1.08
N LEU A 296 -0.36 5.25 1.40
CA LEU A 296 0.10 4.29 0.39
C LEU A 296 -1.00 3.86 -0.59
N LEU A 297 -2.22 3.65 -0.09
CA LEU A 297 -3.39 3.31 -0.92
C LEU A 297 -3.74 4.44 -1.90
N ILE A 298 -3.51 5.69 -1.48
CA ILE A 298 -3.69 6.88 -2.31
C ILE A 298 -2.58 6.98 -3.37
N GLU A 299 -1.31 6.83 -2.96
CA GLU A 299 -0.13 6.78 -3.83
C GLU A 299 -0.20 5.63 -4.87
N ALA A 300 -0.98 4.59 -4.59
CA ALA A 300 -1.20 3.46 -5.48
C ALA A 300 -2.09 3.77 -6.71
N GLY A 301 -2.55 5.01 -6.90
CA GLY A 301 -3.31 5.45 -8.08
C GLY A 301 -4.77 5.84 -7.81
N VAL A 302 -5.09 6.18 -6.56
CA VAL A 302 -6.36 6.85 -6.21
C VAL A 302 -6.09 8.37 -6.24
N ASP A 303 -6.53 9.05 -7.31
CA ASP A 303 -6.11 10.43 -7.66
C ASP A 303 -6.38 11.49 -6.54
N PRO A 304 -5.33 12.12 -5.96
CA PRO A 304 -5.39 12.99 -4.79
C PRO A 304 -4.67 14.34 -4.98
N ASN A 305 -4.69 14.90 -6.19
CA ASN A 305 -3.76 15.96 -6.51
C ASN A 305 -4.12 17.33 -5.89
N GLN A 306 -3.49 17.61 -4.74
CA GLN A 306 -2.91 18.88 -4.25
C GLN A 306 -3.31 19.31 -2.81
N VAL A 307 -2.38 19.05 -1.88
CA VAL A 307 -2.00 19.84 -0.68
C VAL A 307 -2.89 19.84 0.59
N ASP A 308 -2.16 19.78 1.72
CA ASP A 308 -2.43 20.09 3.15
C ASP A 308 -2.96 19.01 4.12
N LYS A 309 -2.16 18.76 5.18
CA LYS A 309 -2.07 17.54 6.01
C LYS A 309 -3.24 17.25 6.96
N SER A 310 -4.21 18.14 7.10
CA SER A 310 -5.43 17.93 7.90
C SER A 310 -6.71 17.90 7.07
N PHE A 311 -6.67 18.50 5.87
CA PHE A 311 -7.75 18.57 4.89
C PHE A 311 -7.69 17.38 3.89
N LEU A 312 -6.47 16.90 3.58
CA LEU A 312 -6.25 15.77 2.68
C LEU A 312 -6.90 14.46 3.19
N MET A 313 -6.98 14.26 4.50
CA MET A 313 -7.57 13.03 5.04
C MET A 313 -9.09 12.97 4.79
N SER A 314 -9.79 14.11 4.79
CA SER A 314 -11.22 14.11 4.48
C SER A 314 -11.48 14.06 2.98
N GLN A 315 -10.69 14.78 2.17
CA GLN A 315 -10.90 14.81 0.72
C GLN A 315 -10.38 13.56 -0.02
N ALA A 316 -9.27 12.96 0.42
CA ALA A 316 -8.78 11.71 -0.17
C ALA A 316 -9.64 10.51 0.25
N MET A 317 -10.17 10.53 1.47
CA MET A 317 -11.13 9.52 1.92
C MET A 317 -12.49 9.68 1.23
N LYS A 318 -12.90 10.91 0.90
CA LYS A 318 -14.07 11.16 0.04
C LYS A 318 -13.91 10.55 -1.36
N SER A 319 -12.76 10.76 -2.02
CA SER A 319 -12.44 10.14 -3.32
C SER A 319 -12.42 8.60 -3.27
N LEU A 320 -11.97 8.05 -2.14
CA LEU A 320 -12.04 6.62 -1.87
C LEU A 320 -13.48 6.15 -1.66
N LEU A 321 -14.28 6.86 -0.86
CA LEU A 321 -15.68 6.54 -0.57
C LEU A 321 -16.62 6.74 -1.78
N ASP A 322 -16.27 7.60 -2.74
CA ASP A 322 -16.99 7.71 -4.01
C ASP A 322 -16.80 6.47 -4.90
N LYS A 323 -15.69 5.74 -4.73
CA LYS A 323 -15.37 4.50 -5.46
C LYS A 323 -15.76 3.23 -4.69
N VAL A 324 -16.08 3.34 -3.41
CA VAL A 324 -16.42 2.23 -2.52
C VAL A 324 -17.93 2.18 -2.33
N ASP A 325 -18.54 1.05 -2.65
CA ASP A 325 -19.97 0.81 -2.39
C ASP A 325 -20.24 0.85 -0.88
N SER A 326 -21.21 1.68 -0.48
CA SER A 326 -21.58 1.92 0.91
C SER A 326 -22.16 0.71 1.64
N SER A 327 -22.59 -0.30 0.87
CA SER A 327 -23.14 -1.55 1.38
C SER A 327 -22.09 -2.61 1.71
N ILE A 328 -20.80 -2.37 1.40
CA ILE A 328 -19.74 -3.37 1.61
C ILE A 328 -19.55 -3.65 3.10
N LEU A 329 -19.56 -4.94 3.45
CA LEU A 329 -19.39 -5.44 4.80
C LEU A 329 -18.01 -6.06 5.00
N ASN A 330 -17.39 -5.78 6.15
CA ASN A 330 -16.18 -6.48 6.57
C ASN A 330 -16.51 -7.92 7.05
N LYS A 331 -15.47 -8.69 7.43
CA LYS A 331 -15.59 -10.05 7.99
C LYS A 331 -16.53 -10.16 9.21
N ASN A 332 -16.82 -9.05 9.87
CA ASN A 332 -17.70 -8.96 11.03
C ASN A 332 -19.10 -8.42 10.67
N GLY A 333 -19.44 -8.32 9.38
CA GLY A 333 -20.74 -7.83 8.92
C GLY A 333 -20.95 -6.32 9.10
N LYS A 334 -19.88 -5.53 9.21
CA LYS A 334 -19.95 -4.08 9.47
C LYS A 334 -19.51 -3.26 8.26
N THR A 335 -20.24 -2.19 7.98
CA THR A 335 -19.88 -1.19 6.98
C THR A 335 -18.74 -0.29 7.47
N ALA A 336 -18.13 0.48 6.55
CA ALA A 336 -17.18 1.53 6.90
C ALA A 336 -17.76 2.52 7.93
N LEU A 337 -19.05 2.84 7.76
CA LEU A 337 -19.79 3.73 8.64
C LEU A 337 -19.98 3.12 10.04
N ASP A 338 -20.36 1.85 10.13
CA ASP A 338 -20.52 1.15 11.41
C ASP A 338 -19.22 1.13 12.24
N LEU A 339 -18.08 0.98 11.58
CA LEU A 339 -16.76 1.02 12.22
C LEU A 339 -16.41 2.42 12.72
N ALA A 340 -16.67 3.45 11.92
CA ALA A 340 -16.47 4.84 12.30
C ALA A 340 -17.35 5.25 13.49
N LEU A 341 -18.62 4.82 13.48
CA LEU A 341 -19.57 5.03 14.57
C LEU A 341 -19.19 4.26 15.84
N ALA A 342 -18.67 3.04 15.71
CA ALA A 342 -18.18 2.25 16.84
C ALA A 342 -17.01 2.94 17.56
N ARG A 343 -16.13 3.60 16.82
CA ARG A 343 -14.98 4.35 17.39
C ARG A 343 -15.34 5.73 17.95
N ARG A 344 -16.58 6.19 17.75
CA ARG A 344 -17.03 7.55 18.12
C ARG A 344 -16.10 8.64 17.57
N SER A 345 -15.54 8.41 16.38
CA SER A 345 -14.62 9.35 15.74
C SER A 345 -15.40 10.38 14.95
N THR A 346 -15.44 11.62 15.45
CA THR A 346 -16.04 12.76 14.74
C THR A 346 -15.38 13.02 13.40
N ASP A 347 -14.07 12.74 13.28
CA ASP A 347 -13.29 12.98 12.07
C ASP A 347 -13.57 11.93 10.99
N ALA A 348 -13.93 10.71 11.38
CA ALA A 348 -14.37 9.69 10.43
C ALA A 348 -15.79 9.99 9.90
N VAL A 349 -16.71 10.38 10.78
CA VAL A 349 -18.09 10.79 10.40
C VAL A 349 -18.10 12.04 9.51
N LEU A 350 -17.15 12.95 9.72
CA LEU A 350 -16.83 14.09 8.85
C LEU A 350 -16.71 13.66 7.39
N VAL A 351 -15.94 12.61 7.10
CA VAL A 351 -15.71 12.17 5.72
C VAL A 351 -16.99 11.63 5.10
N PHE A 352 -17.74 10.81 5.84
CA PHE A 352 -19.02 10.28 5.34
C PHE A 352 -20.00 11.41 5.02
N LEU A 353 -20.05 12.45 5.86
CA LEU A 353 -20.90 13.62 5.58
C LEU A 353 -20.41 14.44 4.38
N GLU A 354 -19.11 14.61 4.19
CA GLU A 354 -18.57 15.32 3.01
C GLU A 354 -18.74 14.53 1.70
N ALA A 355 -18.77 13.20 1.78
CA ALA A 355 -19.09 12.28 0.69
C ALA A 355 -20.59 12.16 0.41
N GLY A 356 -21.45 12.91 1.13
CA GLY A 356 -22.90 12.89 0.91
C GLY A 356 -23.62 11.69 1.50
N TRP A 357 -22.95 10.86 2.32
CA TRP A 357 -23.60 9.76 3.01
C TRP A 357 -24.45 10.31 4.15
N ARG A 358 -25.72 9.91 4.16
CA ARG A 358 -26.75 10.43 5.07
C ARG A 358 -27.55 9.28 5.68
N ASP A 359 -26.93 8.50 6.55
CA ASP A 359 -27.64 7.52 7.38
C ASP A 359 -28.26 8.18 8.61
N TYR A 360 -29.20 9.09 8.34
CA TYR A 360 -29.90 9.81 9.39
C TYR A 360 -30.91 8.96 10.15
N ASP A 361 -30.98 7.65 9.94
CA ASP A 361 -31.84 6.75 10.71
C ASP A 361 -31.06 6.09 11.86
N ASN A 362 -29.72 6.16 11.82
CA ASN A 362 -28.84 5.71 12.88
C ASN A 362 -28.64 6.77 13.98
N GLU A 363 -29.08 6.47 15.20
CA GLU A 363 -29.01 7.38 16.36
C GLU A 363 -27.59 7.84 16.69
N LYS A 364 -26.58 6.96 16.58
CA LYS A 364 -25.17 7.34 16.81
C LYS A 364 -24.66 8.27 15.72
N PHE A 365 -25.06 8.04 14.47
CA PHE A 365 -24.71 8.91 13.36
C PHE A 365 -25.31 10.30 13.54
N GLN A 366 -26.60 10.38 13.85
CA GLN A 366 -27.30 11.64 14.10
C GLN A 366 -26.58 12.51 15.14
N ILE A 367 -26.17 11.92 16.26
CA ILE A 367 -25.47 12.61 17.34
C ILE A 367 -24.11 13.16 16.86
N LEU A 368 -23.29 12.31 16.23
CA LEU A 368 -21.96 12.73 15.77
C LEU A 368 -22.07 13.75 14.62
N ALA A 369 -23.03 13.56 13.74
CA ALA A 369 -23.32 14.46 12.63
C ALA A 369 -23.74 15.85 13.12
N LEU A 370 -24.54 15.94 14.19
CA LEU A 370 -24.95 17.22 14.75
C LEU A 370 -23.77 17.99 15.33
N HIS A 371 -22.88 17.33 16.07
CA HIS A 371 -21.66 17.95 16.60
C HIS A 371 -20.77 18.48 15.48
N TYR A 372 -20.56 17.68 14.43
CA TYR A 372 -19.74 18.07 13.28
C TYR A 372 -20.36 19.23 12.50
N ALA A 373 -21.62 19.09 12.08
CA ALA A 373 -22.33 20.11 11.33
C ALA A 373 -22.35 21.44 12.09
N SER A 374 -22.44 21.38 13.42
CA SER A 374 -22.41 22.58 14.26
C SER A 374 -21.03 23.22 14.38
N LYS A 375 -19.97 22.39 14.44
CA LYS A 375 -18.58 22.85 14.46
C LYS A 375 -18.16 23.53 13.14
N GLN A 376 -18.74 23.13 12.01
CA GLN A 376 -18.36 23.63 10.69
C GLN A 376 -19.31 24.68 10.12
N GLY A 377 -20.43 24.94 10.79
CA GLY A 377 -21.42 25.91 10.30
C GLY A 377 -22.31 25.37 9.17
N LEU A 378 -22.48 24.06 9.05
CA LEU A 378 -23.31 23.43 8.01
C LEU A 378 -24.80 23.56 8.35
N MET A 379 -25.35 24.76 8.21
CA MET A 379 -26.70 25.10 8.66
C MET A 379 -27.81 24.22 8.07
N ASN A 380 -27.67 23.79 6.82
CA ASN A 380 -28.63 22.88 6.18
C ASN A 380 -28.67 21.51 6.88
N ASP A 381 -27.51 20.92 7.15
CA ASP A 381 -27.42 19.63 7.84
C ASP A 381 -27.91 19.75 9.28
N VAL A 382 -27.56 20.83 9.98
CA VAL A 382 -28.08 21.13 11.33
C VAL A 382 -29.61 21.22 11.31
N SER A 383 -30.19 21.91 10.33
CA SER A 383 -31.66 22.04 10.21
C SER A 383 -32.35 20.70 9.96
N ILE A 384 -31.78 19.87 9.08
CA ILE A 384 -32.29 18.53 8.80
C ILE A 384 -32.24 17.66 10.07
N LEU A 385 -31.11 17.65 10.77
CA LEU A 385 -30.94 16.88 12.01
C LEU A 385 -31.90 17.32 13.10
N ILE A 386 -32.07 18.63 13.31
CA ILE A 386 -33.06 19.17 14.26
C ILE A 386 -34.48 18.74 13.85
N SER A 387 -34.83 18.82 12.56
CA SER A 387 -36.16 18.41 12.08
C SER A 387 -36.47 16.93 12.28
N LYS A 388 -35.43 16.08 12.30
CA LYS A 388 -35.53 14.65 12.61
C LYS A 388 -35.63 14.35 14.12
N GLY A 389 -35.63 15.37 14.98
CA GLY A 389 -35.80 15.20 16.43
C GLY A 389 -34.52 14.76 17.15
N VAL A 390 -33.35 14.98 16.57
CA VAL A 390 -32.07 14.67 17.23
C VAL A 390 -31.95 15.46 18.53
N PRO A 391 -31.65 14.82 19.67
CA PRO A 391 -31.53 15.55 20.93
C PRO A 391 -30.32 16.49 20.87
N VAL A 392 -30.57 17.80 20.97
CA VAL A 392 -29.53 18.85 20.76
C VAL A 392 -28.55 18.99 21.92
N ASN A 393 -28.89 18.43 23.08
CA ASN A 393 -28.07 18.47 24.30
C ASN A 393 -27.20 17.24 24.49
N VAL A 394 -27.07 16.38 23.48
CA VAL A 394 -26.17 15.23 23.57
C VAL A 394 -24.74 15.71 23.66
N LYS A 395 -23.97 14.99 24.46
CA LYS A 395 -22.59 15.29 24.81
C LYS A 395 -21.62 14.37 24.05
N ASP A 396 -20.54 14.94 23.56
CA ASP A 396 -19.42 14.19 22.99
C ASP A 396 -18.52 13.58 24.08
N LYS A 397 -17.36 13.02 23.69
CA LYS A 397 -16.39 12.41 24.62
C LYS A 397 -15.75 13.40 25.60
N PHE A 398 -15.90 14.71 25.38
CA PHE A 398 -15.41 15.80 26.22
C PHE A 398 -16.54 16.52 26.96
N ASP A 399 -17.73 15.93 26.99
CA ASP A 399 -18.95 16.53 27.50
C ASP A 399 -19.38 17.82 26.78
N LYS A 400 -18.81 18.09 25.60
CA LYS A 400 -19.22 19.22 24.76
C LYS A 400 -20.50 18.86 24.03
N THR A 401 -21.40 19.83 23.92
CA THR A 401 -22.59 19.76 23.07
C THR A 401 -22.33 20.40 21.71
N ALA A 402 -23.24 20.19 20.77
CA ALA A 402 -23.24 20.90 19.49
C ALA A 402 -23.14 22.43 19.64
N LEU A 403 -23.80 22.99 20.66
CA LEU A 403 -23.77 24.42 20.96
C LEU A 403 -22.36 24.89 21.33
N HIS A 404 -21.64 24.15 22.19
CA HIS A 404 -20.24 24.47 22.51
C HIS A 404 -19.37 24.61 21.26
N LEU A 405 -19.51 23.65 20.32
CA LEU A 405 -18.69 23.61 19.10
C LEU A 405 -19.02 24.77 18.14
N SER A 406 -20.30 25.13 17.99
CA SER A 406 -20.69 26.31 17.21
C SER A 406 -20.19 27.62 17.83
N CYS A 407 -20.19 27.72 19.16
CA CYS A 407 -19.70 28.87 19.90
C CYS A 407 -18.18 29.00 19.85
N GLU A 408 -17.44 27.89 19.88
CA GLU A 408 -15.98 27.86 19.69
C GLU A 408 -15.58 28.39 18.31
N ARG A 409 -16.36 28.05 17.28
CA ARG A 409 -16.01 28.31 15.86
C ARG A 409 -16.64 29.57 15.27
N GLY A 410 -17.53 30.25 15.99
CA GLY A 410 -18.10 31.53 15.53
C GLY A 410 -19.34 31.39 14.64
N HIS A 411 -19.97 30.21 14.56
CA HIS A 411 -21.15 29.96 13.74
C HIS A 411 -22.44 30.42 14.44
N SER A 412 -22.74 31.71 14.31
CA SER A 412 -23.82 32.40 15.05
C SER A 412 -25.23 31.93 14.65
N ASP A 413 -25.44 31.66 13.36
CA ASP A 413 -26.65 31.11 12.76
C ASP A 413 -26.95 29.70 13.25
N VAL A 414 -25.93 28.83 13.29
CA VAL A 414 -26.04 27.49 13.88
C VAL A 414 -26.34 27.57 15.38
N ALA A 415 -25.62 28.41 16.13
CA ALA A 415 -25.83 28.57 17.57
C ALA A 415 -27.28 29.00 17.86
N ASN A 416 -27.80 29.98 17.09
CA ASN A 416 -29.18 30.42 17.20
C ASN A 416 -30.19 29.30 16.87
N ALA A 417 -29.92 28.49 15.84
CA ALA A 417 -30.78 27.35 15.50
C ALA A 417 -30.83 26.29 16.61
N LEU A 418 -29.68 25.95 17.20
CA LEU A 418 -29.59 25.01 18.32
C LEU A 418 -30.33 25.54 19.56
N ILE A 419 -30.18 26.82 19.88
CA ILE A 419 -30.88 27.46 21.01
C ILE A 419 -32.40 27.45 20.79
N LYS A 420 -32.87 27.77 19.56
CA LYS A 420 -34.29 27.65 19.20
C LYS A 420 -34.81 26.22 19.36
N ALA A 421 -33.96 25.23 19.10
CA ALA A 421 -34.22 23.81 19.34
C ALA A 421 -34.04 23.37 20.81
N LYS A 422 -33.99 24.32 21.77
CA LYS A 422 -33.88 24.09 23.22
C LYS A 422 -32.52 23.53 23.67
N ALA A 423 -31.44 23.93 23.00
CA ALA A 423 -30.10 23.69 23.53
C ALA A 423 -29.90 24.43 24.87
N ASP A 424 -29.27 23.75 25.83
CA ASP A 424 -28.94 24.30 27.13
C ASP A 424 -27.76 25.28 26.99
N VAL A 425 -28.02 26.57 27.20
CA VAL A 425 -27.03 27.65 27.08
C VAL A 425 -25.99 27.64 28.21
N ASN A 426 -26.26 26.93 29.31
CA ASN A 426 -25.42 26.88 30.51
C ASN A 426 -24.76 25.52 30.72
N CYS A 427 -24.89 24.60 29.77
CA CYS A 427 -24.29 23.27 29.89
C CYS A 427 -22.77 23.36 30.04
N GLN A 428 -22.21 22.57 30.97
CA GLN A 428 -20.75 22.50 31.19
C GLN A 428 -20.14 21.26 30.54
N ASP A 429 -18.97 21.47 29.92
CA ASP A 429 -18.11 20.41 29.42
C ASP A 429 -17.21 19.80 30.53
N LYS A 430 -16.32 18.87 30.16
CA LYS A 430 -15.40 18.23 31.12
C LYS A 430 -14.43 19.19 31.79
N SER A 431 -14.18 20.36 31.23
CA SER A 431 -13.35 21.42 31.80
C SER A 431 -14.17 22.40 32.62
N GLY A 432 -15.48 22.20 32.76
CA GLY A 432 -16.39 23.15 33.40
C GLY A 432 -16.71 24.37 32.54
N LYS A 433 -16.27 24.41 31.28
CA LYS A 433 -16.53 25.53 30.37
C LYS A 433 -17.95 25.40 29.83
N THR A 434 -18.64 26.53 29.74
CA THR A 434 -19.96 26.67 29.09
C THR A 434 -19.81 27.20 27.66
N PRO A 435 -20.87 27.18 26.82
CA PRO A 435 -20.81 27.77 25.49
C PRO A 435 -20.31 29.22 25.46
N VAL A 436 -20.67 30.04 26.47
CA VAL A 436 -20.21 31.43 26.55
C VAL A 436 -18.71 31.54 26.88
N HIS A 437 -18.11 30.57 27.58
CA HIS A 437 -16.64 30.54 27.76
C HIS A 437 -15.93 30.40 26.42
N TYR A 438 -16.40 29.50 25.55
CA TYR A 438 -15.79 29.29 24.23
C TYR A 438 -15.97 30.51 23.31
N ALA A 439 -17.15 31.14 23.33
CA ALA A 439 -17.38 32.36 22.58
C ALA A 439 -16.51 33.53 23.10
N ALA A 440 -16.34 33.65 24.41
CA ALA A 440 -15.51 34.67 25.07
C ALA A 440 -14.01 34.48 24.82
N GLU A 441 -13.52 33.24 24.88
CA GLU A 441 -12.12 32.87 24.61
C GLU A 441 -11.70 33.18 23.16
N ASN A 442 -12.63 33.06 22.21
CA ASN A 442 -12.39 33.30 20.79
C ASN A 442 -12.92 34.66 20.28
N GLY A 443 -13.43 35.53 21.16
CA GLY A 443 -13.85 36.88 20.79
C GLY A 443 -15.14 36.98 19.97
N HIS A 444 -15.97 35.94 19.93
CA HIS A 444 -17.18 35.86 19.11
C HIS A 444 -18.34 36.69 19.69
N LYS A 445 -18.21 38.01 19.66
CA LYS A 445 -19.17 38.99 20.23
C LYS A 445 -20.63 38.75 19.84
N ASN A 446 -20.89 38.44 18.57
CA ASN A 446 -22.27 38.19 18.09
C ASN A 446 -22.88 36.95 18.76
N ILE A 447 -22.09 35.90 18.98
CA ILE A 447 -22.53 34.70 19.70
C ILE A 447 -22.75 35.01 21.18
N ILE A 448 -21.85 35.75 21.81
CA ILE A 448 -22.00 36.18 23.20
C ILE A 448 -23.33 36.93 23.38
N LYS A 449 -23.65 37.85 22.47
CA LYS A 449 -24.94 38.55 22.47
C LYS A 449 -26.12 37.59 22.35
N ILE A 450 -26.08 36.64 21.40
CA ILE A 450 -27.14 35.62 21.25
C ILE A 450 -27.32 34.80 22.52
N LEU A 451 -26.23 34.41 23.19
CA LEU A 451 -26.29 33.64 24.44
C LEU A 451 -26.88 34.46 25.58
N ILE A 452 -26.50 35.73 25.71
CA ILE A 452 -27.05 36.67 26.71
C ILE A 452 -28.55 36.88 26.48
N ASP A 453 -28.95 37.12 25.24
CA ASP A 453 -30.37 37.30 24.86
C ASP A 453 -31.22 36.05 25.17
N ASN A 454 -30.59 34.88 25.36
CA ASN A 454 -31.22 33.61 25.72
C ASN A 454 -30.92 33.16 27.17
N GLY A 455 -30.47 34.07 28.04
CA GLY A 455 -30.35 33.84 29.48
C GLY A 455 -29.16 32.99 29.92
N CYS A 456 -28.02 33.09 29.23
CA CYS A 456 -26.80 32.46 29.72
C CYS A 456 -26.32 33.09 31.04
N ASP A 457 -25.72 32.28 31.91
CA ASP A 457 -25.07 32.71 33.13
C ASP A 457 -23.60 33.05 32.84
N LEU A 458 -23.28 34.34 32.96
CA LEU A 458 -21.97 34.92 32.69
C LEU A 458 -20.95 34.69 33.82
N ASN A 459 -21.37 34.14 34.96
CA ASN A 459 -20.56 34.05 36.17
C ASN A 459 -20.23 32.60 36.58
N ILE A 460 -20.56 31.62 35.73
CA ILE A 460 -20.13 30.23 35.89
C ILE A 460 -18.61 30.17 35.81
N LYS A 461 -17.98 29.48 36.77
CA LYS A 461 -16.54 29.22 36.78
C LYS A 461 -16.24 27.89 36.09
N ASP A 462 -15.23 27.89 35.24
CA ASP A 462 -14.62 26.65 34.76
C ASP A 462 -13.78 25.98 35.86
N LYS A 463 -13.21 24.80 35.58
CA LYS A 463 -12.39 24.05 36.55
C LYS A 463 -11.08 24.75 36.94
N THR A 464 -10.63 25.73 36.16
CA THR A 464 -9.49 26.58 36.52
C THR A 464 -9.92 27.79 37.36
N GLY A 465 -11.23 27.98 37.57
CA GLY A 465 -11.81 29.11 38.26
C GLY A 465 -12.08 30.31 37.36
N ARG A 466 -11.81 30.24 36.05
CA ARG A 466 -12.04 31.36 35.13
C ARG A 466 -13.52 31.51 34.83
N MET A 467 -13.99 32.75 34.75
CA MET A 467 -15.28 33.12 34.17
C MET A 467 -15.08 33.61 32.72
N PRO A 468 -16.14 33.68 31.88
CA PRO A 468 -16.05 34.18 30.50
C PRO A 468 -15.35 35.54 30.38
N MET A 469 -15.59 36.47 31.32
CA MET A 469 -14.96 37.78 31.32
C MET A 469 -13.43 37.71 31.49
N ASN A 470 -12.92 36.77 32.31
CA ASN A 470 -11.48 36.52 32.44
C ASN A 470 -10.88 36.09 31.10
N SER A 471 -11.56 35.23 30.34
CA SER A 471 -11.09 34.77 29.03
C SER A 471 -11.05 35.89 27.99
N CYS A 472 -12.04 36.80 27.99
CA CYS A 472 -11.99 37.99 27.13
C CYS A 472 -10.81 38.90 27.47
N TYR A 473 -10.58 39.15 28.76
CA TYR A 473 -9.45 39.98 29.20
C TYR A 473 -8.13 39.34 28.83
N ALA A 474 -7.94 38.05 29.11
CA ALA A 474 -6.70 37.33 28.84
C ALA A 474 -6.32 37.31 27.34
N ASN A 475 -7.29 37.34 26.43
CA ASN A 475 -7.08 37.32 24.97
C ASN A 475 -7.29 38.68 24.28
N ASP A 476 -7.41 39.78 25.04
CA ASP A 476 -7.56 41.15 24.50
C ASP A 476 -8.84 41.38 23.66
N TRP A 477 -9.90 40.62 23.93
CA TRP A 477 -11.19 40.79 23.27
C TRP A 477 -12.01 41.93 23.90
N THR A 478 -11.58 43.17 23.69
CA THR A 478 -12.12 44.39 24.32
C THR A 478 -13.62 44.58 24.12
N GLU A 479 -14.13 44.40 22.89
CA GLU A 479 -15.56 44.55 22.63
C GLU A 479 -16.42 43.47 23.28
N ALA A 480 -15.92 42.23 23.32
CA ALA A 480 -16.59 41.11 23.98
C ALA A 480 -16.56 41.30 25.50
N LEU A 481 -15.43 41.77 26.04
CA LEU A 481 -15.26 42.10 27.44
C LEU A 481 -16.25 43.18 27.89
N GLN A 482 -16.35 44.28 27.12
CA GLN A 482 -17.30 45.36 27.42
C GLN A 482 -18.75 44.89 27.34
N LEU A 483 -19.08 44.03 26.36
CA LEU A 483 -20.42 43.45 26.24
C LEU A 483 -20.78 42.58 27.45
N ILE A 484 -19.87 41.71 27.89
CA ILE A 484 -20.08 40.86 29.07
C ILE A 484 -20.21 41.73 30.33
N GLN A 485 -19.34 42.73 30.49
CA GLN A 485 -19.37 43.65 31.63
C GLN A 485 -20.70 44.40 31.74
N THR A 486 -21.15 45.01 30.64
CA THR A 486 -22.41 45.75 30.60
C THR A 486 -23.64 44.87 30.80
N SER A 487 -23.50 43.56 30.60
CA SER A 487 -24.55 42.56 30.79
C SER A 487 -24.50 41.87 32.15
N GLY A 488 -23.66 42.36 33.09
CA GLY A 488 -23.58 41.86 34.47
C GLY A 488 -22.62 40.68 34.68
N GLY A 489 -21.72 40.42 33.73
CA GLY A 489 -20.63 39.48 33.92
C GLY A 489 -19.53 40.07 34.82
N GLU A 490 -18.96 39.23 35.66
CA GLU A 490 -17.93 39.59 36.63
C GLU A 490 -16.59 38.91 36.31
N PHE A 491 -15.52 39.44 36.91
CA PHE A 491 -14.24 38.75 36.94
C PHE A 491 -14.18 37.80 38.13
N ASN A 492 -13.59 36.62 37.93
CA ASN A 492 -12.88 36.00 39.04
C ASN A 492 -11.58 36.78 39.29
N TYR A 493 -11.52 37.53 40.39
CA TYR A 493 -10.39 38.38 40.74
C TYR A 493 -9.09 37.60 40.97
N ASP A 494 -9.14 36.35 41.44
CA ASP A 494 -7.92 35.55 41.64
C ASP A 494 -7.26 35.21 40.31
N MET A 495 -8.07 34.91 39.29
CA MET A 495 -7.57 34.68 37.93
C MET A 495 -7.18 35.99 37.25
N LEU A 496 -7.90 37.08 37.53
CA LEU A 496 -7.56 38.41 37.00
C LEU A 496 -6.18 38.88 37.47
N ILE A 497 -5.80 38.63 38.75
CA ILE A 497 -4.45 38.90 39.28
C ILE A 497 -3.38 38.19 38.44
N LEU A 498 -3.61 36.92 38.08
CA LEU A 498 -2.67 36.14 37.27
C LEU A 498 -2.57 36.68 35.84
N ASP A 499 -3.72 37.00 35.23
CA ASP A 499 -3.80 37.49 33.85
C ASP A 499 -3.17 38.89 33.71
N SER A 500 -3.49 39.84 34.60
CA SER A 500 -2.95 41.20 34.55
C SER A 500 -1.46 41.24 34.87
N ALA A 501 -0.99 40.39 35.79
CA ALA A 501 0.45 40.22 36.03
C ALA A 501 1.19 39.64 34.83
N ALA A 502 0.59 38.69 34.10
CA ALA A 502 1.19 38.15 32.87
C ALA A 502 1.25 39.20 31.75
N LYS A 503 0.29 40.13 31.72
CA LYS A 503 0.22 41.23 30.75
C LYS A 503 1.00 42.49 31.13
N ASN A 504 1.55 42.54 32.34
CA ASN A 504 2.15 43.74 32.93
C ASN A 504 1.18 44.95 32.96
N ASP A 505 -0.12 44.66 33.16
CA ASP A 505 -1.17 45.67 33.28
C ASP A 505 -1.33 46.06 34.76
N VAL A 506 -0.55 47.07 35.16
CA VAL A 506 -0.45 47.51 36.56
C VAL A 506 -1.78 48.00 37.11
N GLU A 507 -2.56 48.75 36.31
CA GLU A 507 -3.83 49.31 36.75
C GLU A 507 -4.86 48.19 37.05
N MET A 508 -5.01 47.24 36.12
CA MET A 508 -5.91 46.10 36.34
C MET A 508 -5.42 45.16 37.44
N PHE A 509 -4.11 45.06 37.64
CA PHE A 509 -3.51 44.29 38.72
C PHE A 509 -3.83 44.88 40.10
N GLU A 510 -3.64 46.18 40.28
CA GLU A 510 -4.00 46.89 41.52
C GLU A 510 -5.51 46.84 41.79
N LEU A 511 -6.33 47.00 40.74
CA LEU A 511 -7.77 46.86 40.84
C LEU A 511 -8.16 45.47 41.35
N ALA A 512 -7.59 44.41 40.77
CA ALA A 512 -7.88 43.03 41.17
C ALA A 512 -7.46 42.76 42.63
N LEU A 513 -6.32 43.27 43.06
CA LEU A 513 -5.86 43.19 44.45
C LEU A 513 -6.76 43.91 45.45
N SER A 514 -7.35 45.04 45.04
CA SER A 514 -8.29 45.79 45.88
C SER A 514 -9.60 45.05 46.12
N LYS A 515 -9.98 44.15 45.20
CA LYS A 515 -11.23 43.39 45.22
C LYS A 515 -11.09 41.98 45.80
N THR A 516 -9.88 41.43 45.89
CA THR A 516 -9.65 40.16 46.59
C THR A 516 -9.61 40.34 48.11
N SER A 517 -10.34 39.47 48.81
CA SER A 517 -10.36 39.38 50.28
C SER A 517 -9.31 38.40 50.82
N ASP A 518 -8.63 37.63 49.97
CA ASP A 518 -7.68 36.61 50.39
C ASP A 518 -6.27 37.18 50.61
N ILE A 519 -5.83 37.16 51.87
CA ILE A 519 -4.50 37.58 52.32
C ILE A 519 -3.38 36.75 51.68
N ASN A 520 -3.63 35.49 51.32
CA ASN A 520 -2.59 34.63 50.75
C ASN A 520 -2.25 34.99 49.30
N CYS A 521 -3.22 35.43 48.50
CA CYS A 521 -2.97 35.95 47.14
C CYS A 521 -2.19 37.28 47.19
N LYS A 522 -2.47 38.15 48.18
CA LYS A 522 -1.67 39.36 48.45
C LYS A 522 -0.22 39.03 48.82
N ASN A 523 0.00 37.92 49.54
CA ASN A 523 1.33 37.46 49.94
C ASN A 523 2.11 36.76 48.80
N ILE A 524 1.46 35.95 47.96
CA ILE A 524 2.11 35.30 46.79
C ILE A 524 2.57 36.36 45.78
N VAL A 525 1.82 37.45 45.63
CA VAL A 525 2.22 38.60 44.80
C VAL A 525 3.33 39.42 45.45
N SER A 526 3.35 39.55 46.77
CA SER A 526 4.48 40.18 47.48
C SER A 526 5.81 39.45 47.21
N ILE A 527 5.76 38.17 46.80
CA ILE A 527 6.93 37.38 46.41
C ILE A 527 7.35 37.63 44.93
N LYS A 528 6.49 38.22 44.08
CA LYS A 528 6.85 38.53 42.68
C LYS A 528 7.77 39.75 42.52
N TYR A 529 7.90 40.58 43.57
CA TYR A 529 8.96 41.61 43.64
C TYR A 529 10.36 41.05 43.95
N LEU A 530 10.53 39.73 44.11
CA LEU A 530 11.85 39.07 44.21
C LEU A 530 12.41 38.57 42.86
N TYR A 531 11.69 38.73 41.75
CA TYR A 531 12.21 38.48 40.40
C TYR A 531 12.03 39.74 39.53
N ALA A 532 12.70 40.82 39.94
CA ALA A 532 13.14 41.90 39.06
C ALA A 532 14.51 41.52 38.46
#